data_AF-A0A1I1V602-F1
#
_entry.id   AF-A0A1I1V602-F1
#
_cell.length_a   1.000
_cell.length_b   1.000
_cell.length_c   1.000
_cell.angle_alpha   90.00
_cell.angle_beta   90.00
_cell.angle_gamma   90.00
#
_symmetry.space_group_name_H-M   'P 1'
#
loop_
_entity.id
_entity.type
_entity.pdbx_description
1 polymer ?
#
loop_
_entity_poly.entity_id
_entity_poly.type
_entity_poly.pdbx_seq_one_letter_code
_entity_poly.pdbx_strand_id
1 'polypeptide(L)'
;MTDPKGVCAQLATDLHPGIPYVRGWSESKRAAELLAEALQALGLAHDFPALHADVNIHGEGIIRLGPIRPETAQLLAMLLGTGILTDRPSAQEWERPTT
;
A
#
# COMPACT_ATOMS: atom_id res chain seq x y z
N MET A 1 7.37 -27.63 -1.81
CA MET A 1 7.23 -28.80 -2.71
C MET A 1 8.28 -28.63 -3.81
N THR A 2 9.35 -29.41 -3.78
CA THR A 2 10.54 -29.23 -4.63
C THR A 2 10.37 -30.02 -5.92
N ASP A 3 10.75 -29.44 -7.07
CA ASP A 3 10.78 -30.15 -8.36
C ASP A 3 11.78 -31.32 -8.29
N PRO A 4 11.52 -32.47 -8.96
CA PRO A 4 12.44 -33.61 -9.05
C PRO A 4 13.88 -33.29 -9.52
N LYS A 5 14.15 -32.08 -10.05
CA LYS A 5 15.50 -31.60 -10.40
C LYS A 5 16.27 -30.94 -9.24
N GLY A 6 15.75 -30.94 -8.02
CA GLY A 6 16.41 -30.31 -6.86
C GLY A 6 16.40 -28.77 -6.90
N VAL A 7 15.61 -28.17 -7.80
CA VAL A 7 15.39 -26.73 -7.86
C VAL A 7 14.38 -26.37 -6.76
N CYS A 8 14.86 -25.74 -5.70
CA CYS A 8 13.98 -25.06 -4.75
C CYS A 8 13.49 -23.79 -5.43
N ALA A 9 12.20 -23.70 -5.75
CA ALA A 9 11.62 -22.44 -6.19
C ALA A 9 11.83 -21.42 -5.06
N GLN A 10 12.61 -20.37 -5.35
CA GLN A 10 12.86 -19.29 -4.39
C GLN A 10 11.51 -18.68 -3.97
N LEU A 11 11.39 -18.37 -2.67
CA LEU A 11 10.16 -17.80 -2.16
C LEU A 11 9.92 -16.44 -2.84
N ALA A 12 8.67 -16.02 -2.99
CA ALA A 12 8.37 -14.69 -3.53
C ALA A 12 8.99 -13.54 -2.69
N THR A 13 9.47 -13.83 -1.48
CA THR A 13 10.26 -12.92 -0.62
C THR A 13 11.76 -12.88 -0.92
N ASP A 14 12.31 -13.83 -1.68
CA ASP A 14 13.71 -13.83 -2.14
C ASP A 14 13.88 -12.87 -3.33
N LEU A 15 13.57 -11.61 -3.08
CA LEU A 15 13.45 -10.59 -4.09
C LEU A 15 14.82 -10.00 -4.45
N HIS A 16 15.19 -10.00 -5.73
CA HIS A 16 16.44 -9.40 -6.20
C HIS A 16 16.27 -7.87 -6.38
N PRO A 17 17.04 -7.00 -5.71
CA PRO A 17 16.82 -5.54 -5.68
C PRO A 17 16.84 -4.82 -7.03
N GLY A 18 17.35 -5.48 -8.08
CA GLY A 18 17.46 -4.92 -9.44
C GLY A 18 16.25 -5.17 -10.35
N ILE A 19 15.19 -5.80 -9.84
CA ILE A 19 14.00 -6.16 -10.63
C ILE A 19 12.84 -5.22 -10.26
N PRO A 20 12.26 -4.44 -11.20
CA PRO A 20 11.30 -3.38 -10.86
C PRO A 20 10.10 -3.82 -10.00
N TYR A 21 9.50 -4.99 -10.28
CA TYR A 21 8.33 -5.47 -9.52
C TYR A 21 8.64 -5.78 -8.06
N VAL A 22 9.90 -6.07 -7.72
CA VAL A 22 10.35 -6.34 -6.35
C VAL A 22 10.15 -5.09 -5.49
N ARG A 23 10.60 -3.95 -6.01
CA ARG A 23 10.50 -2.68 -5.31
C ARG A 23 9.04 -2.32 -5.13
N GLY A 24 8.25 -2.35 -6.21
CA GLY A 24 6.82 -2.08 -6.15
C GLY A 24 6.09 -2.97 -5.16
N TRP A 25 6.41 -4.27 -5.11
CA TRP A 25 5.79 -5.20 -4.16
C TRP A 25 6.16 -4.88 -2.72
N SER A 26 7.44 -4.59 -2.46
CA SER A 26 7.90 -4.27 -1.10
C SER A 26 7.28 -2.99 -0.57
N GLU A 27 7.16 -1.97 -1.43
CA GLU A 27 6.55 -0.69 -1.11
C GLU A 27 5.04 -0.84 -0.88
N SER A 28 4.33 -1.56 -1.75
CA SER A 28 2.89 -1.82 -1.54
C SER A 28 2.61 -2.71 -0.35
N LYS A 29 3.45 -3.73 -0.08
CA LYS A 29 3.32 -4.58 1.11
C LYS A 29 3.42 -3.76 2.38
N ARG A 30 4.46 -2.94 2.51
CA ARG A 30 4.63 -2.05 3.66
C ARG A 30 3.46 -1.06 3.78
N ALA A 31 3.02 -0.49 2.67
CA ALA A 31 1.89 0.43 2.68
C ALA A 31 0.57 -0.25 3.09
N ALA A 32 0.34 -1.49 2.66
CA ALA A 32 -0.84 -2.26 3.06
C ALA A 32 -0.82 -2.63 4.55
N GLU A 33 0.34 -2.98 5.11
CA GLU A 33 0.52 -3.22 6.55
C GLU A 33 0.21 -1.96 7.37
N LEU A 34 0.77 -0.81 6.98
CA LEU A 34 0.48 0.47 7.64
C LEU A 34 -0.99 0.88 7.53
N LEU A 35 -1.61 0.66 6.37
CA LEU A 35 -3.04 0.92 6.19
C LEU A 35 -3.89 -0.01 7.06
N ALA A 36 -3.55 -1.29 7.16
CA ALA A 36 -4.24 -2.24 8.02
C ALA A 36 -4.15 -1.83 9.50
N GLU A 37 -2.98 -1.39 9.96
CA GLU A 37 -2.78 -0.87 11.32
C GLU A 37 -3.65 0.37 11.59
N ALA A 38 -3.69 1.32 10.65
CA ALA A 38 -4.52 2.52 10.77
C ALA A 38 -6.02 2.17 10.81
N LEU A 39 -6.48 1.26 9.94
CA LEU A 39 -7.87 0.79 9.93
C LEU A 39 -8.21 0.03 11.23
N GLN A 40 -7.27 -0.75 11.77
CA GLN A 40 -7.44 -1.43 13.05
C GLN A 40 -7.58 -0.44 14.21
N ALA A 41 -6.78 0.62 14.23
CA ALA A 41 -6.86 1.67 15.26
C ALA A 41 -8.20 2.43 15.20
N LEU A 42 -8.80 2.55 14.01
CA LEU A 42 -10.12 3.16 13.80
C LEU A 42 -11.29 2.19 14.02
N GLY A 43 -11.03 0.91 14.32
CA GLY A 43 -12.06 -0.12 14.45
C GLY A 43 -12.69 -0.56 13.12
N LEU A 44 -12.07 -0.22 11.98
CA LEU A 44 -12.57 -0.48 10.62
C LEU A 44 -11.98 -1.75 9.99
N ALA A 45 -11.06 -2.46 10.65
CA ALA A 45 -10.39 -3.62 10.07
C ALA A 45 -11.35 -4.72 9.55
N HIS A 46 -12.51 -4.89 10.20
CA HIS A 46 -13.51 -5.87 9.79
C HIS A 46 -14.14 -5.57 8.42
N ASP A 47 -14.14 -4.30 8.00
CA ASP A 47 -14.72 -3.87 6.73
C ASP A 47 -13.79 -4.14 5.53
N PHE A 48 -12.52 -4.52 5.79
CA PHE A 48 -11.50 -4.76 4.76
C PHE A 48 -10.82 -6.14 4.92
N PRO A 49 -11.57 -7.26 4.93
CA PRO A 49 -11.02 -8.58 5.24
C PRO A 49 -10.05 -9.13 4.18
N ALA A 50 -10.06 -8.57 2.97
CA ALA A 50 -9.25 -9.00 1.84
C ALA A 50 -8.21 -7.94 1.44
N LEU A 51 -7.88 -7.00 2.32
CA LEU A 51 -6.85 -6.00 2.09
C LEU A 51 -5.49 -6.66 1.88
N HIS A 52 -4.86 -6.44 0.73
CA HIS A 52 -3.52 -6.94 0.46
C HIS A 52 -2.79 -6.07 -0.56
N ALA A 53 -1.47 -6.24 -0.58
CA ALA A 53 -0.60 -5.64 -1.58
C ALA A 53 -0.52 -6.50 -2.84
N ASP A 54 -0.39 -5.83 -3.98
CA ASP A 54 -0.15 -6.45 -5.28
C ASP A 54 0.78 -5.53 -6.10
N VAL A 55 1.14 -5.97 -7.30
CA VAL A 55 1.96 -5.23 -8.26
C VAL A 55 1.35 -5.33 -9.65
N ASN A 56 1.33 -4.21 -10.37
CA ASN A 56 0.84 -4.20 -11.75
C ASN A 56 1.91 -4.69 -12.76
N ILE A 57 1.53 -4.79 -14.03
CA ILE A 57 2.43 -5.24 -15.11
C ILE A 57 3.64 -4.32 -15.33
N HIS A 58 3.59 -3.08 -14.86
CA HIS A 58 4.68 -2.11 -14.92
C HIS A 58 5.64 -2.20 -13.72
N GLY A 59 5.35 -3.07 -12.76
CA GLY A 59 6.14 -3.19 -11.53
C GLY A 59 5.78 -2.17 -10.46
N GLU A 60 4.67 -1.44 -10.60
CA GLU A 60 4.21 -0.47 -9.61
C GLU A 60 3.36 -1.16 -8.55
N GLY A 61 3.61 -0.82 -7.29
CA GLY A 61 2.87 -1.34 -6.16
C GLY A 61 1.43 -0.80 -6.13
N ILE A 62 0.48 -1.68 -5.88
CA ILE A 62 -0.93 -1.33 -5.68
C ILE A 62 -1.47 -1.98 -4.41
N ILE A 63 -2.49 -1.37 -3.81
CA ILE A 63 -3.23 -1.96 -2.67
C ILE A 63 -4.59 -2.38 -3.18
N ARG A 64 -4.94 -3.65 -2.96
CA ARG A 64 -6.26 -4.21 -3.29
C ARG A 64 -7.09 -4.32 -2.02
N LEU A 65 -8.25 -3.67 -2.01
CA LEU A 65 -9.21 -3.72 -0.90
C LEU A 65 -10.00 -5.04 -0.86
N GLY A 66 -10.13 -5.71 -2.01
CA GLY A 66 -11.05 -6.82 -2.20
C GLY A 66 -12.52 -6.38 -2.22
N PRO A 67 -13.48 -7.31 -2.08
CA PRO A 67 -14.89 -6.99 -2.04
C PRO A 67 -15.22 -6.26 -0.73
N ILE A 68 -15.62 -5.00 -0.84
CA ILE A 68 -16.07 -4.16 0.28
C ILE A 68 -17.44 -3.58 -0.04
N ARG A 69 -18.16 -3.13 0.99
CA ARG A 69 -19.46 -2.47 0.78
C ARG A 69 -19.27 -1.06 0.22
N PRO A 70 -20.22 -0.52 -0.58
CA PRO A 70 -20.11 0.83 -1.13
C PRO A 70 -19.92 1.91 -0.06
N GLU A 71 -20.61 1.78 1.08
CA GLU A 71 -20.49 2.70 2.22
C GLU A 71 -19.08 2.69 2.82
N THR A 72 -18.44 1.52 2.90
CA THR A 72 -17.06 1.35 3.36
C THR A 72 -16.08 2.04 2.40
N ALA A 73 -16.28 1.87 1.09
CA ALA A 73 -15.46 2.53 0.07
C ALA A 73 -15.57 4.06 0.16
N GLN A 74 -16.79 4.57 0.37
CA GLN A 74 -17.03 6.00 0.53
C GLN A 74 -16.37 6.55 1.80
N LEU A 75 -16.47 5.83 2.93
CA LEU A 75 -15.80 6.21 4.17
C LEU A 75 -14.28 6.28 3.99
N LEU A 76 -13.66 5.26 3.37
CA LEU A 76 -12.23 5.25 3.09
C LEU A 76 -11.83 6.44 2.22
N ALA A 77 -12.58 6.72 1.14
CA ALA A 77 -12.31 7.84 0.26
C ALA A 77 -12.38 9.19 1.00
N MET A 78 -13.35 9.35 1.91
CA MET A 78 -13.44 10.55 2.75
C MET A 78 -12.23 10.68 3.68
N LEU A 79 -11.85 9.62 4.38
CA LEU A 79 -10.69 9.63 5.30
C LEU A 79 -9.39 9.98 4.57
N LEU A 80 -9.17 9.38 3.39
CA LEU A 80 -8.01 9.70 2.55
C LEU A 80 -8.05 11.15 2.08
N GLY A 81 -9.20 11.64 1.65
CA GLY A 81 -9.38 13.04 1.25
C GLY A 81 -9.07 14.02 2.38
N THR A 82 -9.55 13.74 3.59
CA THR A 82 -9.26 14.55 4.78
C THR A 82 -7.77 14.53 5.12
N GLY A 83 -7.12 13.37 5.05
CA GLY A 83 -5.69 13.23 5.26
C GLY A 83 -4.88 14.10 4.29
N ILE A 84 -5.20 14.03 2.99
CA ILE A 84 -4.54 14.84 1.94
C ILE A 84 -4.72 16.34 2.20
N LEU A 85 -5.91 16.78 2.60
CA LEU A 85 -6.17 18.20 2.90
C LEU A 85 -5.42 18.69 4.15
N THR A 86 -5.17 17.79 5.10
CA THR A 86 -4.46 18.10 6.34
C THR A 86 -2.93 18.09 6.15
N ASP A 87 -2.42 17.18 5.31
CA ASP A 87 -0.99 17.04 5.00
C ASP A 87 -0.50 18.02 3.92
N ARG A 88 -1.42 18.74 3.27
CA ARG A 88 -1.05 19.77 2.29
C ARG A 88 -0.12 20.78 2.99
N PRO A 89 1.14 20.92 2.55
CA PRO A 89 2.03 21.91 3.12
C PRO A 89 1.34 23.27 2.98
N SER A 90 1.26 24.00 4.09
CA SER A 90 0.71 25.34 4.07
C SER A 90 1.48 26.12 3.00
N ALA A 91 0.76 26.82 2.13
CA ALA A 91 1.36 27.62 1.04
C ALA A 91 2.32 28.73 1.54
N GLN A 92 2.56 28.80 2.84
CA GLN A 92 3.33 29.80 3.56
C GLN A 92 4.83 29.48 3.63
N GLU A 93 5.27 28.28 3.25
CA GLU A 93 6.71 27.92 3.24
C GLU A 93 7.46 28.44 2.00
N TRP A 94 6.74 28.88 0.96
CA TRP A 94 7.31 29.38 -0.30
C TRP A 94 7.57 30.90 -0.31
N GLU A 95 7.20 31.62 0.75
CA GLU A 95 7.35 33.08 0.86
C GLU A 95 8.48 33.54 1.80
N ARG A 96 9.44 32.66 2.16
CA ARG A 96 10.64 33.13 2.88
C ARG A 96 11.65 33.69 1.85
N PRO A 97 11.83 35.02 1.72
CA PRO A 97 12.94 35.54 0.96
C PRO A 97 14.24 35.13 1.66
N THR A 98 15.11 34.44 0.93
CA THR A 98 16.51 34.25 1.31
C THR A 98 17.15 35.63 1.46
N THR A 99 17.49 36.01 2.70
CA THR A 99 18.41 37.13 2.98
C THR A 99 19.84 36.67 2.80
#